data_AF-A0A7C1GWE2-F1
#
_entry.id   AF-A0A7C1GWE2-F1
#
_cell.length_a   1.000
_cell.length_b   1.000
_cell.length_c   1.000
_cell.angle_alpha   90.00
_cell.angle_beta   90.00
_cell.angle_gamma   90.00
#
_symmetry.space_group_name_H-M   'P 1'
#
loop_
_entity.id
_entity.type
_entity.pdbx_description
1 polymer ?
#
loop_
_entity_poly.entity_id
_entity_poly.type
_entity_poly.pdbx_seq_one_letter_code
_entity_poly.pdbx_strand_id
1 'polypeptide(L)'
;MGIDISFASFFRFIFSDYYTGNATIELNSTILMVGISNLFRAFFQLHGYIHFILAQSWLWWIPFLISGFALIMFLIKLFKHTKPARLNRLQMIHLWALFMQVGFAFLAGGNAEFMAMIPFLATLPAAGLITNRSTAVWLVISVIVWNLSFGILPQKIYTADSSDLVLKSIMQNTNERRAYILTDAPKVINRLEYLQIQKPLIVKAASTEPQKISTTLDSLKLQGYTIYTDCINQPSVTSRATLTTKNVIKWDTLKGYKTTTTDSILTLGGKVYLTKISR
;
A
#
# COMPACT_ATOMS: atom_id res chain seq x y z
N MET A 1 -7.02 34.78 -32.28
CA MET A 1 -8.01 34.72 -31.19
C MET A 1 -7.26 34.45 -29.91
N GLY A 2 -7.06 35.47 -29.08
CA GLY A 2 -6.54 35.28 -27.72
C GLY A 2 -7.65 34.68 -26.87
N ILE A 3 -7.36 33.59 -26.16
CA ILE A 3 -8.28 33.09 -25.14
C ILE A 3 -8.20 34.11 -24.01
N ASP A 4 -9.25 34.91 -23.81
CA ASP A 4 -9.40 35.72 -22.61
C ASP A 4 -9.60 34.77 -21.42
N ILE A 5 -8.49 34.42 -20.77
CA ILE A 5 -8.50 33.64 -19.55
C ILE A 5 -9.02 34.56 -18.45
N SER A 6 -10.35 34.56 -18.25
CA SER A 6 -10.92 35.18 -17.06
C SER A 6 -10.37 34.49 -15.81
N PHE A 7 -10.19 35.24 -14.72
CA PHE A 7 -9.75 34.69 -13.45
C PHE A 7 -10.65 33.52 -12.98
N ALA A 8 -11.96 33.60 -13.25
CA ALA A 8 -12.90 32.53 -12.97
C ALA A 8 -12.67 31.29 -13.84
N SER A 9 -12.34 31.45 -15.12
CA SER A 9 -12.00 30.35 -16.04
C SER A 9 -10.71 29.65 -15.63
N PHE A 10 -9.72 30.41 -15.16
CA PHE A 10 -8.47 29.88 -14.63
C PHE A 10 -8.69 29.03 -13.37
N PHE A 11 -9.47 29.53 -12.40
CA PHE A 11 -9.80 28.75 -11.20
C PHE A 11 -10.66 27.53 -11.51
N ARG A 12 -11.62 27.62 -12.44
CA ARG A 12 -12.38 26.44 -12.89
C ARG A 12 -11.52 25.40 -13.58
N PHE A 13 -10.47 25.82 -14.29
CA PHE A 13 -9.51 24.89 -14.88
C PHE A 13 -8.64 24.22 -13.81
N ILE A 14 -8.08 24.98 -12.86
CA ILE A 14 -7.25 24.43 -11.78
C ILE A 14 -8.04 23.45 -10.91
N PHE A 15 -9.29 23.80 -10.59
CA PHE A 15 -10.16 23.00 -9.73
C PHE A 15 -11.14 22.14 -10.53
N SER A 16 -10.87 21.88 -11.83
CA SER A 16 -11.81 21.16 -12.69
C SER A 16 -12.20 19.82 -12.10
N ASP A 17 -11.23 19.09 -11.53
CA ASP A 17 -11.47 17.78 -10.92
C ASP A 17 -12.33 17.85 -9.65
N TYR A 18 -12.26 18.94 -8.89
CA TYR A 18 -13.16 19.16 -7.76
C TYR A 18 -14.55 19.56 -8.23
N TYR A 19 -14.66 20.35 -9.30
CA TYR A 19 -15.95 20.73 -9.88
C TYR A 19 -16.66 19.58 -10.60
N THR A 20 -15.92 18.68 -11.25
CA THR A 20 -16.48 17.49 -11.91
C THR A 20 -16.74 16.33 -10.94
N GLY A 21 -16.30 16.46 -9.69
CA GLY A 21 -16.44 15.42 -8.66
C GLY A 21 -15.43 14.27 -8.79
N ASN A 22 -14.40 14.42 -9.63
CA ASN A 22 -13.28 13.47 -9.71
C ASN A 22 -12.37 13.52 -8.48
N ALA A 23 -12.30 14.67 -7.79
CA ALA A 23 -11.57 14.88 -6.55
C ALA A 23 -12.53 15.35 -5.45
N THR A 24 -12.47 14.71 -4.29
CA THR A 24 -13.32 15.03 -3.13
C THR A 24 -12.45 15.49 -1.97
N ILE A 25 -12.90 16.53 -1.26
CA ILE A 25 -12.37 16.87 0.05
C ILE A 25 -13.07 15.98 1.05
N GLU A 26 -12.35 15.03 1.63
CA GLU A 26 -12.91 14.07 2.57
C GLU A 26 -12.34 14.31 3.97
N LEU A 27 -13.09 15.01 4.82
CA LEU A 27 -12.74 15.25 6.22
C LEU A 27 -13.60 14.36 7.11
N ASN A 28 -13.12 13.13 7.35
CA ASN A 28 -13.72 12.19 8.30
C ASN A 28 -12.66 11.71 9.29
N SER A 29 -13.06 11.32 10.51
CA SER A 29 -12.18 10.76 11.53
C SER A 29 -11.39 9.54 11.04
N THR A 30 -12.00 8.68 10.22
CA THR A 30 -11.31 7.54 9.59
C THR A 30 -10.17 8.00 8.69
N ILE A 31 -10.37 9.09 7.95
CA ILE A 31 -9.39 9.63 7.01
C ILE A 31 -8.29 10.37 7.75
N LEU A 32 -8.62 11.07 8.82
CA LEU A 32 -7.63 11.66 9.72
C LEU A 32 -6.73 10.56 10.31
N MET A 33 -7.30 9.45 10.75
CA MET A 33 -6.53 8.31 11.27
C MET A 33 -5.64 7.68 10.19
N VAL A 34 -6.15 7.50 8.97
CA VAL A 34 -5.38 7.04 7.81
C VAL A 34 -4.26 8.04 7.47
N GLY A 35 -4.53 9.34 7.54
CA GLY A 35 -3.56 10.39 7.29
C GLY A 35 -2.42 10.41 8.33
N ILE A 36 -2.74 10.27 9.62
CA ILE A 36 -1.73 10.13 10.68
C ILE A 36 -0.89 8.86 10.47
N SER A 37 -1.54 7.73 10.15
CA SER A 37 -0.85 6.48 9.87
C SER A 37 0.07 6.60 8.64
N ASN A 38 -0.39 7.25 7.57
CA ASN A 38 0.40 7.49 6.36
C ASN A 38 1.54 8.48 6.59
N LEU A 39 1.34 9.50 7.43
CA LEU A 39 2.39 10.45 7.80
C LEU A 39 3.50 9.73 8.58
N PHE A 40 3.12 8.91 9.56
CA PHE A 40 4.06 8.07 10.30
C PHE A 40 4.78 7.10 9.36
N ARG A 41 4.05 6.47 8.43
CA ARG A 41 4.63 5.62 7.38
C ARG A 41 5.59 6.38 6.46
N ALA A 42 5.38 7.66 6.18
CA ALA A 42 6.29 8.45 5.35
C ALA A 42 7.66 8.64 6.03
N PHE A 43 7.68 8.88 7.35
CA PHE A 43 8.94 9.08 8.10
C PHE A 43 9.66 7.79 8.42
N PHE A 44 8.92 6.78 8.87
CA PHE A 44 9.51 5.52 9.35
C PHE A 44 9.50 4.42 8.29
N GLN A 45 8.91 4.66 7.12
CA GLN A 45 8.74 3.66 6.06
C GLN A 45 8.23 2.32 6.62
N LEU A 46 7.33 2.40 7.60
CA LEU A 46 6.74 1.23 8.22
C LEU A 46 5.79 0.60 7.22
N HIS A 47 6.28 -0.42 6.54
CA HIS A 47 5.47 -1.24 5.67
C HIS A 47 4.53 -2.10 6.51
N GLY A 48 3.27 -2.23 6.07
CA GLY A 48 2.27 -3.04 6.77
C GLY A 48 2.69 -4.50 6.96
N TYR A 49 3.65 -5.00 6.18
CA TYR A 49 4.16 -6.36 6.23
C TYR A 49 5.28 -6.59 7.27
N ILE A 50 5.80 -5.56 7.95
CA ILE A 50 6.98 -5.71 8.83
C ILE A 50 6.73 -6.73 9.95
N HIS A 51 5.52 -6.74 10.51
CA HIS A 51 5.16 -7.71 11.54
C HIS A 51 5.22 -9.15 11.03
N PHE A 52 4.78 -9.41 9.79
CA PHE A 52 4.88 -10.73 9.16
C PHE A 52 6.34 -11.13 8.93
N ILE A 53 7.18 -10.20 8.47
CA ILE A 53 8.60 -10.46 8.26
C ILE A 53 9.31 -10.82 9.58
N LEU A 54 9.07 -10.04 10.64
CA LEU A 54 9.65 -10.29 11.97
C LEU A 54 9.16 -11.61 12.59
N ALA A 55 7.91 -12.01 12.32
CA ALA A 55 7.36 -13.28 12.76
C ALA A 55 7.90 -14.47 11.95
N GLN A 56 8.28 -14.26 10.69
CA GLN A 56 8.74 -15.33 9.79
C GLN A 56 10.12 -15.87 10.16
N SER A 57 11.04 -15.01 10.59
CA SER A 57 12.40 -15.42 10.95
C SER A 57 13.02 -14.50 11.99
N TRP A 58 13.69 -15.09 12.98
CA TRP A 58 14.38 -14.36 14.03
C TRP A 58 15.53 -13.49 13.48
N LEU A 59 16.09 -13.82 12.31
CA LEU A 59 17.19 -13.05 11.69
C LEU A 59 16.79 -11.60 11.40
N TRP A 60 15.51 -11.34 11.13
CA TRP A 60 15.02 -9.99 10.85
C TRP A 60 15.06 -9.08 12.08
N TRP A 61 15.21 -9.62 13.29
CA TRP A 61 15.42 -8.82 14.50
C TRP A 61 16.80 -8.15 14.53
N ILE A 62 17.81 -8.71 13.87
CA ILE A 62 19.16 -8.14 13.84
C ILE A 62 19.16 -6.72 13.23
N PRO A 63 18.71 -6.52 11.97
CA PRO A 63 18.67 -5.17 11.40
C PRO A 63 17.66 -4.27 12.12
N PHE A 64 16.58 -4.81 12.68
CA PHE A 64 15.63 -4.05 13.48
C PHE A 64 16.30 -3.42 14.72
N LEU A 65 17.03 -4.24 15.49
CA LEU A 65 17.74 -3.80 16.68
C LEU A 65 18.89 -2.84 16.35
N ILE A 66 19.64 -3.10 15.28
CA ILE A 66 20.73 -2.21 14.83
C ILE A 66 20.16 -0.84 14.42
N SER A 67 19.10 -0.83 13.60
CA SER A 67 18.48 0.42 13.17
C SER A 67 17.86 1.19 14.34
N GLY A 68 17.17 0.49 15.25
CA GLY A 68 16.59 1.06 16.45
C GLY A 68 17.64 1.63 17.41
N PHE A 69 18.73 0.89 17.66
CA PHE A 69 19.85 1.37 18.47
C PHE A 69 20.49 2.61 17.85
N ALA A 70 20.76 2.61 16.54
CA ALA A 70 21.31 3.77 15.85
C ALA A 70 20.36 4.98 15.93
N LEU A 71 19.05 4.77 15.82
CA LEU A 71 18.06 5.83 16.00
C LEU A 71 18.06 6.39 17.42
N ILE A 72 18.10 5.52 18.43
CA ILE A 72 18.17 5.94 19.84
C ILE A 72 19.44 6.76 20.09
N MET A 73 20.59 6.30 19.60
CA MET A 73 21.85 7.03 19.70
C MET A 73 21.80 8.40 18.99
N PHE A 74 21.16 8.46 17.82
CA PHE A 74 20.89 9.72 17.13
C PHE A 74 20.04 10.66 18.01
N LEU A 75 18.91 10.19 18.55
CA LEU A 75 18.02 10.99 19.37
C LEU A 75 18.70 11.50 20.65
N ILE A 76 19.43 10.64 21.38
CA ILE A 76 20.18 11.02 22.59
C ILE A 76 21.18 12.14 22.26
N LYS A 77 21.96 11.97 21.19
CA LYS A 77 22.95 12.98 20.78
C LYS A 77 22.29 14.25 20.26
N LEU A 78 21.18 14.14 19.55
CA LEU A 78 20.41 15.26 19.06
C LEU A 78 19.96 16.13 20.25
N PHE A 79 19.26 15.55 21.22
CA PHE A 79 18.75 16.28 22.40
C PHE A 79 19.85 16.78 23.33
N LYS A 80 20.99 16.09 23.45
CA LYS A 80 22.13 16.54 24.26
C LYS A 80 22.85 17.77 23.67
N HIS A 81 22.84 17.91 22.34
CA HIS A 81 23.60 18.94 21.64
C HIS A 81 22.74 19.97 20.90
N THR A 82 21.41 19.89 21.01
CA THR A 82 20.52 20.91 20.46
C THR A 82 20.58 22.15 21.34
N LYS A 83 21.18 23.21 20.81
CA LYS A 83 20.95 24.56 21.32
C LYS A 83 19.65 25.08 20.69
N PRO A 84 18.90 25.97 21.37
CA PRO A 84 17.80 26.67 20.74
C PRO A 84 18.35 27.47 19.55
N ALA A 85 18.17 26.94 18.34
CA ALA A 85 18.55 27.60 17.11
C ALA A 85 17.41 28.55 16.70
N ARG A 86 17.73 29.82 16.46
CA ARG A 86 16.79 30.70 15.76
C ARG A 86 16.69 30.24 14.32
N LEU A 87 15.48 29.95 13.87
CA LEU A 87 15.24 29.59 12.48
C LEU A 87 15.56 30.77 11.58
N ASN A 88 16.39 30.55 10.56
CA ASN A 88 16.65 31.55 9.54
C ASN A 88 15.46 31.67 8.57
N ARG A 89 15.47 32.69 7.70
CA ARG A 89 14.38 32.94 6.74
C ARG A 89 14.13 31.74 5.82
N LEU A 90 15.19 31.07 5.39
CA LEU A 90 15.11 29.87 4.53
C LEU A 90 14.38 28.73 5.26
N GLN A 91 14.75 28.45 6.50
CA GLN A 91 14.13 27.42 7.34
C GLN A 91 12.67 27.73 7.63
N MET A 92 12.33 29.01 7.89
CA MET A 92 10.95 29.43 8.09
C MET A 92 10.08 29.21 6.85
N ILE A 93 10.58 29.53 5.65
CA ILE A 93 9.86 29.29 4.39
C ILE A 93 9.60 27.79 4.21
N HIS A 94 10.60 26.93 4.44
CA HIS A 94 10.46 25.49 4.30
C HIS A 94 9.59 24.88 5.39
N LEU A 95 9.57 25.45 6.59
CA LEU A 95 8.65 25.07 7.65
C LEU A 95 7.19 25.38 7.25
N TRP A 96 6.93 26.55 6.66
CA TRP A 96 5.62 26.86 6.09
C TRP A 96 5.24 25.94 4.95
N ALA A 97 6.18 25.66 4.04
CA ALA A 97 5.96 24.69 2.95
C ALA A 97 5.62 23.30 3.51
N LEU A 98 6.32 22.85 4.55
CA LEU A 98 6.04 21.60 5.26
C LEU A 98 4.63 21.59 5.84
N PHE A 99 4.21 22.64 6.56
CA PHE A 99 2.86 22.74 7.11
C PHE A 99 1.78 22.72 6.03
N MET A 100 1.97 23.47 4.94
CA MET A 100 1.04 23.49 3.81
C MET A 100 0.98 22.13 3.11
N GLN A 101 2.13 21.45 2.93
CA GLN A 101 2.18 20.12 2.33
C GLN A 101 1.46 19.08 3.19
N VAL A 102 1.66 19.11 4.50
CA VAL A 102 0.94 18.24 5.44
C VAL A 102 -0.56 18.53 5.35
N GLY A 103 -0.96 19.80 5.46
CA GLY A 103 -2.37 20.21 5.36
C GLY A 103 -3.02 19.74 4.05
N PHE A 104 -2.35 19.94 2.91
CA PHE A 104 -2.80 19.46 1.61
C PHE A 104 -2.96 17.95 1.56
N ALA A 105 -1.98 17.19 2.07
CA ALA A 105 -2.06 15.73 2.08
C ALA A 105 -3.24 15.21 2.92
N PHE A 106 -3.57 15.87 4.04
CA PHE A 106 -4.75 15.55 4.83
C PHE A 106 -6.05 15.91 4.11
N LEU A 107 -6.13 17.09 3.47
CA LEU A 107 -7.29 17.50 2.68
C LEU A 107 -7.56 16.55 1.50
N ALA A 108 -6.51 16.00 0.90
CA ALA A 108 -6.57 15.02 -0.17
C ALA A 108 -6.81 13.57 0.33
N GLY A 109 -7.59 13.40 1.40
CA GLY A 109 -7.97 12.08 1.91
C GLY A 109 -6.84 11.33 2.62
N GLY A 110 -5.84 12.04 3.15
CA GLY A 110 -4.66 11.42 3.75
C GLY A 110 -3.80 10.66 2.73
N ASN A 111 -3.73 11.14 1.48
CA ASN A 111 -3.01 10.45 0.41
C ASN A 111 -1.51 10.36 0.70
N ALA A 112 -1.00 9.13 0.74
CA ALA A 112 0.40 8.83 1.02
C ALA A 112 1.37 9.35 -0.06
N GLU A 113 0.92 9.50 -1.31
CA GLU A 113 1.73 10.01 -2.41
C GLU A 113 2.19 11.45 -2.13
N PHE A 114 1.28 12.30 -1.66
CA PHE A 114 1.60 13.67 -1.27
C PHE A 114 2.47 13.75 0.00
N MET A 115 2.41 12.71 0.84
CA MET A 115 3.23 12.61 2.05
C MET A 115 4.67 12.16 1.77
N ALA A 116 4.96 11.61 0.58
CA ALA A 116 6.31 11.14 0.24
C ALA A 116 7.38 12.25 0.28
N MET A 117 6.98 13.50 0.05
CA MET A 117 7.87 14.67 0.07
C MET A 117 8.12 15.23 1.48
N ILE A 118 7.28 14.87 2.45
CA ILE A 118 7.32 15.42 3.81
C ILE A 118 8.66 15.15 4.53
N PRO A 119 9.24 13.93 4.51
CA PRO A 119 10.52 13.67 5.16
C PRO A 119 11.63 14.55 4.59
N PHE A 120 11.68 14.74 3.27
CA PHE A 120 12.67 15.59 2.61
C PHE A 120 12.50 17.05 3.01
N LEU A 121 11.26 17.57 2.95
CA LEU A 121 10.97 18.94 3.38
C LEU A 121 11.29 19.16 4.86
N ALA A 122 11.08 18.17 5.72
CA ALA A 122 11.38 18.25 7.15
C ALA A 122 12.89 18.33 7.44
N THR A 123 13.76 17.80 6.56
CA THR A 123 15.22 17.91 6.77
C THR A 123 15.73 19.34 6.70
N LEU A 124 15.12 20.22 5.90
CA LEU A 124 15.57 21.60 5.69
C LEU A 124 15.40 22.50 6.93
N PRO A 125 14.24 22.56 7.60
CA PRO A 125 14.11 23.25 8.88
C PRO A 125 14.93 22.54 9.98
N ALA A 126 15.05 21.20 9.92
CA ALA A 126 15.82 20.43 10.91
C ALA A 126 17.35 20.53 10.75
N ALA A 127 17.85 20.94 9.58
CA ALA A 127 19.29 21.04 9.32
C ALA A 127 20.00 22.00 10.28
N GLY A 128 19.30 23.03 10.77
CA GLY A 128 19.83 23.94 11.80
C GLY A 128 19.95 23.34 13.19
N LEU A 129 19.29 22.20 13.45
CA LEU A 129 19.29 21.51 14.73
C LEU A 129 20.43 20.49 14.84
N ILE A 130 20.87 19.93 13.70
CA ILE A 130 21.96 18.95 13.64
C ILE A 130 23.28 19.69 13.47
N THR A 131 23.84 20.12 14.60
CA THR A 131 25.09 20.89 14.62
C THR A 131 26.35 20.01 14.51
N ASN A 132 26.22 18.69 14.72
CA ASN A 132 27.37 17.78 14.79
C ASN A 132 27.27 16.64 13.75
N ARG A 133 28.25 16.58 12.84
CA ARG A 133 28.38 15.53 11.81
C ARG A 133 28.34 14.12 12.39
N SER A 134 28.93 13.90 13.56
CA SER A 134 28.93 12.59 14.23
C SER A 134 27.55 12.14 14.70
N THR A 135 26.60 13.08 14.85
CA THR A 135 25.19 12.77 15.17
C THR A 135 24.45 12.33 13.92
N ALA A 136 24.67 13.03 12.79
CA ALA A 136 24.06 12.67 11.51
C ALA A 136 24.43 11.25 11.04
N VAL A 137 25.64 10.76 11.34
CA VAL A 137 26.07 9.39 10.99
C VAL A 137 25.13 8.32 11.59
N TRP A 138 24.66 8.51 12.82
CA TRP A 138 23.74 7.56 13.45
C TRP A 138 22.37 7.52 12.75
N LEU A 139 21.87 8.67 12.31
CA LEU A 139 20.65 8.74 11.50
C LEU A 139 20.85 8.03 10.15
N VAL A 140 21.98 8.28 9.48
CA VAL A 140 22.30 7.63 8.20
C VAL A 140 22.37 6.10 8.34
N ILE A 141 23.05 5.59 9.37
CA ILE A 141 23.12 4.14 9.65
C ILE A 141 21.71 3.59 9.88
N SER A 142 20.92 4.25 10.74
CA SER A 142 19.55 3.82 11.05
C SER A 142 18.69 3.71 9.80
N VAL A 143 18.69 4.76 8.96
CA VAL A 143 17.90 4.84 7.72
C VAL A 143 18.38 3.83 6.69
N ILE A 144 19.70 3.68 6.47
CA ILE A 144 20.24 2.73 5.49
C ILE A 144 19.92 1.30 5.88
N VAL A 145 20.20 0.91 7.13
CA VAL A 145 19.91 -0.45 7.62
C VAL A 145 18.41 -0.73 7.54
N TRP A 146 17.57 0.23 7.95
CA TRP A 146 16.13 0.10 7.84
C TRP A 146 15.65 -0.10 6.40
N ASN A 147 16.07 0.78 5.48
CA ASN A 147 15.62 0.75 4.08
C ASN A 147 16.08 -0.51 3.36
N LEU A 148 17.35 -0.91 3.55
CA LEU A 148 17.88 -2.11 2.92
C LEU A 148 17.18 -3.35 3.46
N SER A 149 17.02 -3.47 4.78
CA SER A 149 16.48 -4.68 5.40
C SER A 149 14.96 -4.78 5.35
N PHE A 150 14.20 -3.69 5.43
CA PHE A 150 12.73 -3.75 5.47
C PHE A 150 12.04 -3.17 4.23
N GLY A 151 12.74 -2.32 3.47
CA GLY A 151 12.25 -1.80 2.20
C GLY A 151 12.63 -2.71 1.03
N ILE A 152 13.93 -2.85 0.77
CA ILE A 152 14.45 -3.42 -0.48
C ILE A 152 14.57 -4.95 -0.42
N LEU A 153 15.27 -5.48 0.59
CA LEU A 153 15.59 -6.90 0.67
C LEU A 153 14.35 -7.80 0.69
N PRO A 154 13.28 -7.50 1.45
CA PRO A 154 12.10 -8.34 1.47
C PRO A 154 11.41 -8.40 0.11
N GLN A 155 11.36 -7.29 -0.63
CA GLN A 155 10.76 -7.24 -1.97
C GLN A 155 11.55 -8.06 -3.00
N LYS A 156 12.84 -8.31 -2.75
CA LYS A 156 13.65 -9.22 -3.57
C LYS A 156 13.41 -10.69 -3.23
N ILE A 157 13.19 -11.01 -1.94
CA ILE A 157 13.07 -12.39 -1.45
C ILE A 157 11.65 -12.92 -1.58
N TYR A 158 10.65 -12.08 -1.31
CA TYR A 158 9.24 -12.46 -1.27
C TYR A 158 8.47 -11.82 -2.42
N THR A 159 7.47 -12.54 -2.91
CA THR A 159 6.51 -11.97 -3.86
C THR A 159 5.61 -10.97 -3.16
N ALA A 160 5.23 -9.91 -3.88
CA ALA A 160 4.41 -8.85 -3.32
C ALA A 160 2.96 -9.29 -3.09
N ASP A 161 2.46 -10.23 -3.89
CA ASP A 161 1.05 -10.67 -3.88
C ASP A 161 0.87 -12.06 -4.54
N SER A 162 -0.39 -12.47 -4.68
CA SER A 162 -0.84 -13.74 -5.29
C SER A 162 -0.77 -13.78 -6.82
N SER A 163 -0.48 -12.68 -7.51
CA SER A 163 -0.62 -12.60 -8.96
C SER A 163 0.30 -13.58 -9.69
N ASP A 164 1.51 -13.84 -9.20
CA ASP A 164 2.42 -14.85 -9.77
C ASP A 164 1.83 -16.26 -9.70
N LEU A 165 1.15 -16.58 -8.59
CA LEU A 165 0.49 -17.87 -8.39
C LEU A 165 -0.73 -18.04 -9.31
N VAL A 166 -1.50 -16.97 -9.53
CA VAL A 166 -2.61 -16.97 -10.50
C VAL A 166 -2.10 -17.10 -11.94
N LEU A 167 -1.08 -16.33 -12.30
CA LEU A 167 -0.47 -16.38 -13.64
C LEU A 167 0.09 -17.76 -13.96
N LYS A 168 0.83 -18.36 -13.02
CA LYS A 168 1.33 -19.73 -13.16
C LYS A 168 0.19 -20.72 -13.39
N SER A 169 -0.93 -20.60 -12.66
CA SER A 169 -2.12 -21.45 -12.85
C SER A 169 -2.73 -21.31 -14.24
N ILE A 170 -2.82 -20.08 -14.77
CA ILE A 170 -3.34 -19.79 -16.12
C ILE A 170 -2.41 -20.37 -17.18
N MET A 171 -1.10 -20.18 -17.04
CA MET A 171 -0.10 -20.64 -18.02
C MET A 171 0.03 -22.16 -18.07
N GLN A 172 -0.16 -22.86 -16.95
CA GLN A 172 0.04 -24.31 -16.86
C GLN A 172 -1.10 -25.15 -17.44
N ASN A 173 -2.28 -24.56 -17.70
CA ASN A 173 -3.45 -25.34 -18.11
C ASN A 173 -4.35 -24.56 -19.07
N THR A 174 -4.12 -24.80 -20.36
CA THR A 174 -4.88 -24.18 -21.46
C THR A 174 -6.11 -24.98 -21.90
N ASN A 175 -6.26 -26.23 -21.45
CA ASN A 175 -7.28 -27.15 -21.96
C ASN A 175 -8.65 -27.07 -21.26
N GLU A 176 -8.76 -26.35 -20.14
CA GLU A 176 -10.01 -26.24 -19.37
C GLU A 176 -10.56 -24.82 -19.39
N ARG A 177 -11.89 -24.67 -19.45
CA ARG A 177 -12.53 -23.38 -19.23
C ARG A 177 -12.42 -23.00 -17.76
N ARG A 178 -11.66 -21.94 -17.46
CA ARG A 178 -11.40 -21.48 -16.10
C ARG A 178 -11.93 -20.07 -15.86
N ALA A 179 -12.49 -19.88 -14.66
CA ALA A 179 -12.89 -18.57 -14.16
C ALA A 179 -12.13 -18.28 -12.86
N TYR A 180 -11.59 -17.06 -12.74
CA TYR A 180 -10.81 -16.63 -11.59
C TYR A 180 -11.53 -15.49 -10.86
N ILE A 181 -11.84 -15.69 -9.58
CA ILE A 181 -12.37 -14.65 -8.70
C ILE A 181 -11.22 -14.13 -7.83
N LEU A 182 -10.78 -12.90 -8.08
CA LEU A 182 -9.51 -12.39 -7.57
C LEU A 182 -9.69 -11.18 -6.65
N THR A 183 -8.84 -11.08 -5.62
CA THR A 183 -8.75 -9.90 -4.75
C THR A 183 -8.26 -8.68 -5.53
N ASP A 184 -7.15 -8.82 -6.28
CA ASP A 184 -6.58 -7.76 -7.13
C ASP A 184 -6.60 -8.18 -8.60
N ALA A 185 -7.81 -8.21 -9.17
CA ALA A 185 -8.01 -8.49 -10.58
C ALA A 185 -7.29 -7.52 -11.54
N PRO A 186 -7.29 -6.18 -11.33
CA PRO A 186 -6.57 -5.25 -12.21
C PRO A 186 -5.10 -5.61 -12.41
N LYS A 187 -4.39 -6.00 -11.34
CA LYS A 187 -2.97 -6.33 -11.43
C LYS A 187 -2.71 -7.57 -12.29
N VAL A 188 -3.52 -8.62 -12.13
CA VAL A 188 -3.41 -9.84 -12.96
C VAL A 188 -3.76 -9.54 -14.42
N ILE A 189 -4.82 -8.77 -14.67
CA ILE A 189 -5.23 -8.38 -16.03
C ILE A 189 -4.10 -7.62 -16.75
N ASN A 190 -3.50 -6.63 -16.07
CA ASN A 190 -2.41 -5.84 -16.63
C ASN A 190 -1.18 -6.70 -16.96
N ARG A 191 -0.87 -7.68 -16.10
CA ARG A 191 0.24 -8.62 -16.33
C ARG A 191 -0.03 -9.58 -17.50
N LEU A 192 -1.25 -10.10 -17.61
CA LEU A 192 -1.65 -10.93 -18.76
C LEU A 192 -1.53 -10.15 -20.07
N GLU A 193 -1.95 -8.90 -20.07
CA GLU A 193 -1.86 -8.01 -21.24
C GLU A 193 -0.41 -7.70 -21.61
N TYR A 194 0.42 -7.39 -20.62
CA TYR A 194 1.85 -7.20 -20.82
C TYR A 194 2.54 -8.43 -21.41
N LEU A 195 2.17 -9.62 -20.94
CA LEU A 195 2.69 -10.89 -21.45
C LEU A 195 2.00 -11.37 -22.74
N GLN A 196 1.02 -10.61 -23.25
CA GLN A 196 0.22 -10.97 -24.43
C GLN A 196 -0.47 -12.35 -24.33
N ILE A 197 -0.84 -12.75 -23.12
CA ILE A 197 -1.54 -14.01 -22.86
C ILE A 197 -3.04 -13.79 -22.97
N GLN A 198 -3.75 -14.74 -23.61
CA GLN A 198 -5.20 -14.68 -23.73
C GLN A 198 -5.86 -14.63 -22.34
N LYS A 199 -6.70 -13.61 -22.13
CA LYS A 199 -7.33 -13.36 -20.83
C LYS A 199 -8.41 -14.41 -20.56
N PRO A 200 -8.31 -15.22 -19.47
CA PRO A 200 -9.42 -16.05 -19.03
C PRO A 200 -10.52 -15.17 -18.43
N LEU A 201 -11.64 -15.77 -18.05
CA LEU A 201 -12.71 -15.04 -17.37
C LEU A 201 -12.24 -14.65 -15.96
N ILE A 202 -12.07 -13.35 -15.72
CA ILE A 202 -11.65 -12.80 -14.43
C ILE A 202 -12.79 -11.96 -13.85
N VAL A 203 -13.21 -12.30 -12.63
CA VAL A 203 -14.23 -11.60 -11.86
C VAL A 203 -13.57 -10.88 -10.70
N LYS A 204 -13.85 -9.57 -10.55
CA LYS A 204 -13.33 -8.78 -9.43
C LYS A 204 -14.12 -9.10 -8.17
N ALA A 205 -13.44 -9.55 -7.11
CA ALA A 205 -14.10 -9.84 -5.83
C ALA A 205 -14.77 -8.57 -5.26
N ALA A 206 -14.09 -7.42 -5.32
CA ALA A 206 -14.60 -6.14 -4.81
C ALA A 206 -15.87 -5.64 -5.52
N SER A 207 -16.13 -6.08 -6.75
CA SER A 207 -17.33 -5.72 -7.51
C SER A 207 -18.50 -6.68 -7.27
N THR A 208 -18.28 -7.77 -6.53
CA THR A 208 -19.32 -8.77 -6.27
C THR A 208 -19.94 -8.49 -4.91
N GLU A 209 -21.22 -8.14 -4.89
CA GLU A 209 -21.96 -8.05 -3.63
C GLU A 209 -21.93 -9.41 -2.91
N PRO A 210 -21.65 -9.45 -1.59
CA PRO A 210 -21.58 -10.71 -0.84
C PRO A 210 -22.83 -11.60 -0.97
N GLN A 211 -23.99 -10.99 -1.19
CA GLN A 211 -25.27 -11.69 -1.36
C GLN A 211 -25.42 -12.37 -2.73
N LYS A 212 -24.69 -11.90 -3.76
CA LYS A 212 -24.79 -12.41 -5.15
C LYS A 212 -23.69 -13.41 -5.50
N ILE A 213 -22.75 -13.69 -4.59
CA ILE A 213 -21.61 -14.57 -4.90
C ILE A 213 -22.06 -16.00 -5.25
N SER A 214 -23.07 -16.55 -4.54
CA SER A 214 -23.59 -17.90 -4.81
C SER A 214 -24.22 -17.98 -6.20
N THR A 215 -25.03 -17.00 -6.58
CA THR A 215 -25.62 -16.93 -7.93
C THR A 215 -24.56 -16.80 -9.03
N THR A 216 -23.50 -16.04 -8.79
CA THR A 216 -22.36 -15.95 -9.73
C THR A 216 -21.65 -17.29 -9.85
N LEU A 217 -21.38 -17.98 -8.75
CA LEU A 217 -20.72 -19.29 -8.75
C LEU A 217 -21.57 -20.35 -9.46
N ASP A 218 -22.88 -20.38 -9.24
CA ASP A 218 -23.79 -21.31 -9.92
C ASP A 218 -23.86 -21.04 -11.42
N SER A 219 -23.96 -19.76 -11.84
CA SER A 219 -23.93 -19.37 -13.25
C SER A 219 -22.64 -19.80 -13.95
N LEU A 220 -21.48 -19.60 -13.31
CA LEU A 220 -20.19 -20.00 -13.86
C LEU A 220 -20.07 -21.52 -14.00
N LYS A 221 -20.54 -22.28 -13.01
CA LYS A 221 -20.56 -23.74 -13.10
C LYS A 221 -21.50 -24.26 -14.20
N LEU A 222 -22.69 -23.68 -14.34
CA LEU A 222 -23.63 -24.04 -15.40
C LEU A 222 -23.04 -23.81 -16.81
N GLN A 223 -22.17 -22.81 -16.95
CA GLN A 223 -21.45 -22.54 -18.19
C GLN A 223 -20.21 -23.44 -18.40
N GLY A 224 -19.96 -24.40 -17.48
CA GLY A 224 -18.87 -25.36 -17.56
C GLY A 224 -17.51 -24.82 -17.11
N TYR A 225 -17.46 -23.71 -16.37
CA TYR A 225 -16.21 -23.18 -15.85
C TYR A 225 -15.75 -23.89 -14.57
N THR A 226 -14.47 -24.22 -14.52
CA THR A 226 -13.78 -24.54 -13.27
C THR A 226 -13.38 -23.23 -12.58
N ILE A 227 -13.81 -23.06 -11.33
CA ILE A 227 -13.67 -21.79 -10.61
C ILE A 227 -12.48 -21.85 -9.63
N TYR A 228 -11.63 -20.83 -9.71
CA TYR A 228 -10.50 -20.63 -8.81
C TYR A 228 -10.62 -19.27 -8.12
N THR A 229 -10.10 -19.18 -6.90
CA THR A 229 -10.03 -17.92 -6.15
C THR A 229 -8.76 -17.85 -5.31
N ASP A 230 -8.25 -16.63 -5.12
CA ASP A 230 -7.20 -16.32 -4.16
C ASP A 230 -7.74 -15.60 -2.91
N CYS A 231 -9.06 -15.39 -2.83
CA CYS A 231 -9.68 -14.53 -1.81
C CYS A 231 -9.87 -15.23 -0.45
N ILE A 232 -9.58 -16.54 -0.35
CA ILE A 232 -9.80 -17.35 0.85
C ILE A 232 -8.52 -17.35 1.70
N ASN A 233 -8.68 -17.13 3.02
CA ASN A 233 -7.57 -17.13 3.99
C ASN A 233 -6.43 -16.17 3.61
N GLN A 234 -6.76 -15.01 3.00
CA GLN A 234 -5.74 -14.00 2.74
C GLN A 234 -5.26 -13.36 4.03
N PRO A 235 -3.94 -13.12 4.16
CA PRO A 235 -3.42 -12.38 5.30
C PRO A 235 -3.90 -10.93 5.26
N SER A 236 -4.36 -10.43 6.40
CA SER A 236 -4.79 -9.04 6.54
C SER A 236 -3.57 -8.12 6.67
N VAL A 237 -3.06 -7.63 5.55
CA VAL A 237 -2.10 -6.53 5.55
C VAL A 237 -2.87 -5.22 5.73
N THR A 238 -2.46 -4.40 6.69
CA THR A 238 -3.04 -3.08 6.93
C THR A 238 -2.83 -2.20 5.70
N SER A 239 -3.91 -1.89 4.99
CA SER A 239 -3.92 -0.99 3.83
C SER A 239 -5.13 -0.07 3.87
N ARG A 240 -5.11 1.04 3.11
CA ARG A 240 -6.28 1.92 2.97
C ARG A 240 -7.50 1.12 2.52
N ALA A 241 -7.34 0.24 1.53
CA ALA A 241 -8.41 -0.62 1.04
C ALA A 241 -8.97 -1.52 2.15
N THR A 242 -8.11 -2.14 2.98
CA THR A 242 -8.54 -2.98 4.10
C THR A 242 -9.35 -2.18 5.15
N LEU A 243 -8.99 -0.92 5.38
CA LEU A 243 -9.67 -0.05 6.36
C LEU A 243 -10.99 0.53 5.85
N THR A 244 -11.13 0.70 4.53
CA THR A 244 -12.33 1.28 3.92
C THR A 244 -13.34 0.23 3.42
N THR A 245 -12.90 -1.01 3.18
CA THR A 245 -13.77 -2.07 2.63
C THR A 245 -14.59 -2.74 3.73
N LYS A 246 -15.89 -2.42 3.81
CA LYS A 246 -16.82 -3.01 4.80
C LYS A 246 -17.43 -4.35 4.37
N ASN A 247 -17.36 -4.70 3.08
CA ASN A 247 -18.04 -5.86 2.50
C ASN A 247 -17.06 -6.96 2.09
N VAL A 248 -16.56 -7.71 3.08
CA VAL A 248 -15.72 -8.88 2.83
C VAL A 248 -16.61 -10.12 2.64
N ILE A 249 -16.40 -10.86 1.55
CA ILE A 249 -17.10 -12.12 1.27
C ILE A 249 -16.67 -13.16 2.31
N LYS A 250 -17.63 -13.72 3.05
CA LYS A 250 -17.40 -14.81 4.00
C LYS A 250 -17.44 -16.16 3.30
N TRP A 251 -16.32 -16.56 2.72
CA TRP A 251 -16.20 -17.80 1.95
C TRP A 251 -16.58 -19.07 2.73
N ASP A 252 -16.31 -19.10 4.05
CA ASP A 252 -16.64 -20.23 4.93
C ASP A 252 -18.14 -20.47 5.12
N THR A 253 -18.98 -19.50 4.74
CA THR A 253 -20.44 -19.56 4.93
C THR A 253 -21.20 -20.01 3.68
N LEU A 254 -20.49 -20.30 2.59
CA LEU A 254 -21.08 -20.73 1.33
C LEU A 254 -21.55 -22.19 1.40
N LYS A 255 -22.82 -22.39 1.79
CA LYS A 255 -23.46 -23.71 1.83
C LYS A 255 -23.45 -24.36 0.44
N GLY A 256 -23.05 -25.63 0.39
CA GLY A 256 -23.06 -26.44 -0.83
C GLY A 256 -21.83 -26.25 -1.73
N TYR A 257 -20.78 -25.59 -1.25
CA TYR A 257 -19.52 -25.46 -1.95
C TYR A 257 -18.38 -26.07 -1.13
N LYS A 258 -17.51 -26.84 -1.79
CA LYS A 258 -16.28 -27.36 -1.21
C LYS A 258 -15.09 -26.60 -1.77
N THR A 259 -14.19 -26.19 -0.90
CA THR A 259 -12.98 -25.45 -1.24
C THR A 259 -11.76 -26.35 -1.08
N THR A 260 -10.98 -26.52 -2.15
CA THR A 260 -9.75 -27.33 -2.12
C THR A 260 -8.57 -26.46 -2.52
N THR A 261 -7.57 -26.35 -1.66
CA THR A 261 -6.32 -25.62 -1.95
C THR A 261 -5.54 -26.36 -3.03
N THR A 262 -5.16 -25.66 -4.10
CA THR A 262 -4.44 -26.22 -5.25
C THR A 262 -2.97 -25.82 -5.30
N ASP A 263 -2.64 -24.61 -4.87
CA ASP A 263 -1.25 -24.12 -4.79
C ASP A 263 -1.15 -23.06 -3.67
N SER A 264 0.08 -22.71 -3.28
CA SER A 264 0.32 -21.66 -2.29
C SER A 264 1.66 -20.97 -2.53
N ILE A 265 1.74 -19.69 -2.19
CA ILE A 265 2.99 -18.91 -2.24
C ILE A 265 3.18 -18.09 -0.97
N LEU A 266 4.42 -17.93 -0.53
CA LEU A 266 4.76 -17.05 0.57
C LEU A 266 4.98 -15.63 0.02
N THR A 267 4.14 -14.70 0.46
CA THR A 267 4.23 -13.28 0.11
C THR A 267 4.76 -12.47 1.28
N LEU A 268 5.04 -11.19 1.06
CA LEU A 268 5.38 -10.23 2.13
C LEU A 268 4.32 -10.19 3.24
N GLY A 269 3.04 -10.30 2.87
CA GLY A 269 1.93 -10.32 3.83
C GLY A 269 1.73 -11.65 4.53
N GLY A 270 2.46 -12.71 4.16
CA GLY A 270 2.21 -14.07 4.63
C GLY A 270 1.79 -15.01 3.50
N LYS A 271 1.33 -16.20 3.86
CA LYS A 271 1.03 -17.26 2.89
C LYS A 271 -0.31 -17.02 2.22
N VAL A 272 -0.33 -17.02 0.90
CA VAL A 272 -1.54 -16.90 0.08
C VAL A 272 -1.77 -18.20 -0.68
N TYR A 273 -3.04 -18.53 -0.90
CA TYR A 273 -3.46 -19.81 -1.46
C TYR A 273 -4.25 -19.60 -2.74
N LEU A 274 -4.07 -20.50 -3.70
CA LEU A 274 -5.03 -20.70 -4.77
C LEU A 274 -6.00 -21.78 -4.35
N THR A 275 -7.29 -21.50 -4.42
CA THR A 275 -8.33 -22.43 -4.01
C THR A 275 -9.27 -22.71 -5.17
N LYS A 276 -9.50 -23.99 -5.45
CA LYS A 276 -10.53 -24.47 -6.37
C LYS A 276 -11.85 -24.58 -5.63
N ILE A 277 -12.92 -24.10 -6.25
CA ILE A 277 -14.29 -24.18 -5.72
C ILE A 277 -15.05 -25.26 -6.48
N SER A 278 -15.41 -26.34 -5.78
CA SER A 278 -16.28 -27.41 -6.28
C SER A 278 -17.64 -27.38 -5.58
N ARG A 279 -18.65 -28.07 -6.15
CA ARG A 279 -19.95 -28.28 -5.48
C ARG A 279 -19.87 -29.62 -4.78
#